data_AF-A0A5E6QSJ6-F1
#
_entry.id   AF-A0A5E6QSJ6-F1
#
_cell.length_a   1.000
_cell.length_b   1.000
_cell.length_c   1.000
_cell.angle_alpha   90.00
_cell.angle_beta   90.00
_cell.angle_gamma   90.00
#
_symmetry.space_group_name_H-M   'P 1'
#
loop_
_entity.id
_entity.type
_entity.pdbx_description
1 polymer ?
#
loop_
_entity_poly.entity_id
_entity_poly.type
_entity_poly.pdbx_seq_one_letter_code
_entity_poly.pdbx_strand_id
1 'polypeptide(L)' 'MNTAIENSSSLTETLQARKAHLTALLKIVDTKIGKSTAMQKLTITAIKAEMGLIEHKLKKR' A
#
# COMPACT_ATOMS: atom_id res chain seq x y z
N MET A 1 -9.59 -23.07 -21.06
CA MET A 1 -9.16 -21.65 -20.99
C MET A 1 -9.39 -21.16 -19.56
N ASN A 2 -8.34 -21.06 -18.74
CA ASN A 2 -8.39 -20.67 -17.32
C ASN A 2 -8.13 -19.16 -17.13
N THR A 3 -8.76 -18.32 -17.95
CA THR A 3 -8.49 -16.87 -17.99
C THR A 3 -8.89 -16.16 -16.69
N ALA A 4 -9.80 -16.72 -15.89
CA ALA A 4 -10.21 -16.16 -14.60
C ALA A 4 -9.16 -16.35 -13.50
N ILE A 5 -8.35 -17.43 -13.54
CA ILE A 5 -7.36 -17.75 -12.51
C ILE A 5 -6.10 -16.89 -12.69
N GLU A 6 -5.64 -16.70 -13.93
CA GLU A 6 -4.49 -15.84 -14.28
C GLU A 6 -4.72 -14.38 -13.86
N ASN A 7 -5.90 -13.81 -14.18
CA ASN A 7 -6.27 -12.45 -13.78
C ASN A 7 -6.40 -12.31 -12.26
N SER A 8 -6.69 -13.42 -11.57
CA SER A 8 -6.77 -13.42 -10.13
C SER A 8 -5.38 -13.35 -9.49
N SER A 9 -4.43 -14.17 -9.95
CA SER A 9 -3.04 -14.13 -9.48
C SER A 9 -2.40 -12.77 -9.74
N SER A 10 -2.58 -12.22 -10.95
CA SER A 10 -2.00 -10.93 -11.33
C SER A 10 -2.50 -9.76 -10.47
N LEU A 11 -3.78 -9.77 -10.08
CA LEU A 11 -4.33 -8.75 -9.17
C LEU A 11 -3.73 -8.88 -7.75
N THR A 12 -3.59 -10.11 -7.24
CA THR A 12 -2.99 -10.35 -5.91
C THR A 12 -1.54 -9.89 -5.89
N GLU A 13 -0.76 -10.28 -6.90
CA GLU A 13 0.64 -9.86 -7.08
C GLU A 13 0.76 -8.34 -7.21
N THR A 14 -0.13 -7.70 -7.99
CA THR A 14 -0.17 -6.24 -8.12
C THR A 14 -0.48 -5.55 -6.79
N LEU A 15 -1.43 -6.08 -6.01
CA LEU A 15 -1.77 -5.55 -4.69
C LEU A 15 -0.63 -5.73 -3.68
N GLN A 16 0.08 -6.86 -3.71
CA GLN A 16 1.28 -7.08 -2.90
C GLN A 16 2.43 -6.15 -3.29
N ALA A 17 2.71 -5.99 -4.58
CA ALA A 17 3.72 -5.06 -5.08
C ALA A 17 3.40 -3.61 -4.68
N ARG A 18 2.13 -3.19 -4.79
CA ARG A 18 1.67 -1.87 -4.34
C ARG A 18 1.84 -1.69 -2.84
N LYS A 19 1.53 -2.70 -2.02
CA LYS A 19 1.76 -2.67 -0.56
C LYS A 19 3.24 -2.53 -0.21
N ALA A 20 4.11 -3.27 -0.90
CA ALA A 20 5.56 -3.19 -0.70
C ALA A 20 6.09 -1.79 -1.04
N HIS A 21 5.63 -1.21 -2.16
CA HIS A 21 5.99 0.14 -2.57
C HIS A 21 5.52 1.20 -1.56
N LEU A 22 4.28 1.12 -1.08
CA LEU A 22 3.75 2.01 -0.04
C LEU A 22 4.52 1.91 1.27
N THR A 23 5.00 0.72 1.62
CA THR A 23 5.84 0.50 2.81
C THR A 23 7.20 1.18 2.67
N ALA A 24 7.80 1.14 1.48
CA ALA A 24 9.04 1.86 1.18
C ALA A 24 8.84 3.39 1.25
N LEU A 25 7.75 3.90 0.67
CA LEU A 25 7.39 5.32 0.76
C LEU A 25 7.15 5.76 2.20
N LEU A 26 6.48 4.94 3.01
CA LEU A 26 6.25 5.24 4.42
C LEU A 26 7.58 5.43 5.16
N LYS A 27 8.54 4.53 4.94
CA LYS A 27 9.88 4.66 5.54
C LYS A 27 10.56 5.97 5.12
N ILE A 28 10.48 6.36 3.86
CA ILE A 28 11.07 7.63 3.37
C ILE A 28 10.42 8.85 4.02
N VAL A 29 9.10 8.82 4.20
CA VAL A 29 8.35 9.94 4.79
C VAL A 29 8.59 10.02 6.31
N ASP A 30 8.80 8.88 6.96
CA ASP A 30 9.04 8.76 8.41
C ASP A 30 10.50 9.01 8.81
N THR A 31 11.48 8.77 7.93
CA THR A 31 12.92 8.90 8.23
C THR A 31 13.44 10.34 8.34
N LYS A 32 12.58 11.37 8.34
CA LYS A 32 13.06 12.76 8.44
C LYS A 32 13.44 13.14 9.88
N ILE A 33 14.71 13.51 10.03
CA ILE A 33 15.30 14.15 11.20
C ILE A 33 14.65 15.54 11.36
N GLY A 34 13.78 15.71 12.36
CA GLY A 34 13.14 17.00 12.69
C GLY A 34 11.68 16.90 13.15
N LYS A 35 11.00 18.04 13.32
CA LYS A 35 9.56 18.08 13.64
C LYS A 35 8.74 17.61 12.42
N SER A 36 7.92 16.59 12.62
CA SER A 36 6.97 16.10 11.60
C SER A 36 6.03 17.23 11.16
N THR A 37 6.08 17.57 9.87
CA THR A 37 5.23 18.61 9.28
C THR A 37 3.77 18.13 9.17
N ALA A 38 2.80 19.06 9.16
CA ALA A 38 1.39 18.71 8.95
C ALA A 38 1.19 17.91 7.66
N MET A 39 1.91 18.28 6.59
CA MET A 39 1.91 17.55 5.33
C MET A 39 2.44 16.11 5.48
N GLN A 40 3.54 15.89 6.21
CA GLN A 40 4.01 14.52 6.48
C GLN A 40 2.98 13.68 7.23
N LYS A 41 2.32 14.25 8.25
CA LYS A 41 1.27 13.52 8.99
C LYS A 41 0.11 13.13 8.08
N LEU A 42 -0.32 14.04 7.21
CA LEU A 42 -1.35 13.76 6.21
C LEU A 42 -0.90 12.68 5.23
N THR A 43 0.32 12.76 4.71
CA THR A 43 0.90 11.75 3.80
C THR A 43 1.00 10.37 4.47
N ILE A 44 1.48 10.30 5.71
CA ILE A 44 1.54 9.04 6.49
C ILE A 44 0.13 8.46 6.68
N THR A 45 -0.85 9.30 7.01
CA THR A 45 -2.25 8.87 7.21
C THR A 45 -2.84 8.33 5.92
N ALA A 46 -2.61 9.01 4.78
CA ALA A 46 -3.07 8.57 3.48
C ALA A 46 -2.43 7.23 3.06
N ILE A 47 -1.11 7.06 3.26
CA ILE A 47 -0.41 5.80 2.98
C ILE A 47 -0.98 4.66 3.81
N LYS A 48 -1.21 4.88 5.12
CA LYS A 48 -1.79 3.86 6.01
C LYS A 48 -3.22 3.49 5.60
N ALA A 49 -4.04 4.47 5.21
CA ALA A 49 -5.40 4.23 4.74
C ALA A 49 -5.42 3.39 3.44
N GLU A 50 -4.53 3.70 2.49
CA GLU A 50 -4.38 2.95 1.25
C GLU A 50 -3.91 1.51 1.50
N MET A 51 -2.96 1.31 2.42
CA MET A 51 -2.54 -0.03 2.84
C MET A 51 -3.68 -0.83 3.46
N GLY A 52 -4.51 -0.22 4.32
CA GLY A 52 -5.70 -0.85 4.89
C GLY A 52 -6.73 -1.26 3.83
N LEU A 53 -6.92 -0.42 2.81
CA LEU A 53 -7.80 -0.73 1.68
C LEU A 53 -7.28 -1.89 0.83
N ILE A 54 -5.97 -1.96 0.60
CA ILE A 54 -5.32 -3.08 -0.07
C ILE A 54 -5.48 -4.38 0.73
N GLU A 55 -5.26 -4.34 2.05
CA GLU A 55 -5.45 -5.51 2.91
C GLU A 55 -6.90 -5.99 2.93
N HIS A 56 -7.86 -5.07 2.97
CA HIS A 56 -9.27 -5.43 2.86
C HIS A 56 -9.60 -6.09 1.51
N LYS A 57 -9.04 -5.59 0.39
CA LYS A 57 -9.19 -6.21 -0.93
C LYS A 57 -8.56 -7.60 -1.01
N LEU A 58 -7.43 -7.81 -0.33
CA LEU A 58 -6.77 -9.12 -0.24
C LEU A 58 -7.56 -10.11 0.64
N LYS A 59 -8.19 -9.65 1.73
CA LYS A 59 -9.00 -10.49 2.64
C LYS A 59 -10.39 -10.82 2.11
N LYS A 60 -10.96 -9.97 1.24
CA LYS A 60 -12.31 -10.16 0.67
C LYS A 60 -12.31 -11.10 -0.55
N ARG A 61 -11.17 -11.71 -0.86
CA ARG A 61 -11.00 -12.69 -1.92
C ARG A 61 -11.00 -14.09 -1.33
#